data_AF-A0A9R1HNN7-F1
#
_entry.id   AF-A0A9R1HNN7-F1
#
_cell.length_a   1.000
_cell.length_b   1.000
_cell.length_c   1.000
_cell.angle_alpha   90.00
_cell.angle_beta   90.00
_cell.angle_gamma   90.00
#
_symmetry.space_group_name_H-M   'P 1'
#
loop_
_entity.id
_entity.type
_entity.pdbx_description
1 polymer ?
#
loop_
_entity_poly.entity_id
_entity_poly.type
_entity_poly.pdbx_seq_one_letter_code
_entity_poly.pdbx_strand_id
1 'polypeptide(L)'
;MPTEGEPQPEEGTGVLPNPDWVMLGRIGRTRCHNSLGAARVALNKNKTAALLHMAGGPFCYVSFTLAAPRKGVSYLNLHWPEGQDAAIPPAYPSVRAADKELILFDISTPAQTDSYLVPPDLFVYTAAGSSPSVQRLPPCTERGKKPFLMDNLATGILRLKAEDRYIVADLNVYSEEAGLRAELCVFDSYLNKWEITPKIAFDDHINGGQFTNLWSTHHVFAFAGRFLCWIDYFSGVLLCDFSMTDSPVLRFVPFPGEKEYHDKPMDLAS
;
A
#
# COMPACT_ATOMS: atom_id res chain seq x y z
N MET A 1 -64.49 23.80 -1.92
CA MET A 1 -63.41 24.55 -2.61
C MET A 1 -62.50 25.10 -1.51
N PRO A 2 -61.21 24.73 -1.37
CA PRO A 2 -60.30 23.90 -2.18
C PRO A 2 -59.83 22.61 -1.43
N THR A 3 -59.75 21.44 -2.07
CA THR A 3 -58.58 20.79 -2.69
C THR A 3 -57.47 20.33 -1.73
N GLU A 4 -57.59 19.06 -1.33
CA GLU A 4 -56.59 17.98 -1.41
C GLU A 4 -55.10 18.36 -1.53
N GLY A 5 -54.29 17.85 -0.59
CA GLY A 5 -52.84 17.74 -0.72
C GLY A 5 -52.40 16.40 -0.14
N GLU A 6 -52.33 15.38 -1.00
CA GLU A 6 -51.63 14.13 -0.69
C GLU A 6 -50.16 14.41 -0.34
N PRO A 7 -49.56 13.70 0.63
CA PRO A 7 -48.13 13.72 0.81
C PRO A 7 -47.48 13.01 -0.39
N GLN A 8 -46.72 13.77 -1.19
CA GLN A 8 -45.89 13.17 -2.23
C GLN A 8 -44.90 12.16 -1.61
N PRO A 9 -44.68 11.00 -2.24
CA PRO A 9 -43.61 10.11 -1.83
C PRO A 9 -42.28 10.81 -2.11
N GLU A 10 -41.41 10.91 -1.10
CA GLU A 10 -39.99 11.23 -1.31
C GLU A 10 -39.34 10.08 -2.08
N GLU A 11 -39.55 10.02 -3.40
CA GLU A 11 -38.67 9.33 -4.33
C GLU A 11 -37.44 10.19 -4.57
N GLY A 12 -36.57 10.22 -3.57
CA GLY A 12 -35.18 10.62 -3.71
C GLY A 12 -34.30 9.40 -3.87
N THR A 13 -34.55 8.56 -4.88
CA THR A 13 -33.65 7.48 -5.31
C THR A 13 -32.42 8.10 -5.97
N GLY A 14 -31.66 8.87 -5.20
CA GLY A 14 -30.34 9.33 -5.57
C GLY A 14 -29.44 8.11 -5.60
N VAL A 15 -29.30 7.51 -6.78
CA VAL A 15 -28.13 6.70 -7.13
C VAL A 15 -26.93 7.56 -6.76
N LEU A 16 -26.31 7.28 -5.61
CA LEU A 16 -25.06 7.91 -5.26
C LEU A 16 -24.10 7.53 -6.40
N PRO A 17 -23.59 8.51 -7.16
CA PRO A 17 -22.57 8.21 -8.16
C PRO A 17 -21.45 7.46 -7.44
N ASN A 18 -20.90 6.44 -8.11
CA ASN A 18 -19.76 5.71 -7.58
C ASN A 18 -18.74 6.73 -7.07
N PRO A 19 -18.34 6.65 -5.80
CA PRO A 19 -17.57 7.72 -5.21
C PRO A 19 -16.20 7.80 -5.87
N ASP A 20 -15.74 9.02 -6.16
CA ASP A 20 -14.43 9.27 -6.80
C ASP A 20 -13.25 8.80 -5.93
N TRP A 21 -13.50 8.60 -4.63
CA TRP A 21 -12.52 8.08 -3.68
C TRP A 21 -13.22 7.27 -2.58
N VAL A 22 -12.47 6.39 -1.91
CA VAL A 22 -12.94 5.68 -0.71
C VAL A 22 -11.85 5.68 0.35
N MET A 23 -12.24 5.70 1.63
CA MET A 23 -11.30 5.40 2.71
C MET A 23 -11.14 3.88 2.78
N LEU A 24 -9.93 3.37 2.54
CA LEU A 24 -9.65 1.93 2.57
C LEU A 24 -8.93 1.55 3.87
N GLY A 25 -9.46 0.58 4.60
CA GLY A 25 -8.81 0.02 5.76
C GLY A 25 -7.57 -0.79 5.37
N ARG A 26 -6.46 -0.61 6.10
CA ARG A 26 -5.21 -1.36 5.88
C ARG A 26 -5.39 -2.85 6.19
N ILE A 27 -5.98 -3.18 7.33
CA ILE A 27 -6.26 -4.56 7.70
C ILE A 27 -7.59 -4.96 7.08
N GLY A 28 -7.56 -5.94 6.19
CA GLY A 28 -8.77 -6.48 5.57
C GLY A 28 -9.44 -7.53 6.44
N ARG A 29 -10.50 -8.13 5.90
CA ARG A 29 -11.36 -9.09 6.58
C ARG A 29 -11.24 -10.45 5.93
N THR A 30 -11.37 -11.51 6.72
CA THR A 30 -11.38 -12.87 6.17
C THR A 30 -12.74 -13.50 6.35
N ARG A 31 -13.22 -14.14 5.28
CA ARG A 31 -14.41 -14.98 5.26
C ARG A 31 -14.01 -16.36 4.82
N CYS A 32 -14.16 -17.34 5.72
CA CYS A 32 -13.91 -18.72 5.40
C CYS A 32 -15.13 -19.34 4.72
N HIS A 33 -14.86 -20.22 3.76
CA HIS A 33 -15.87 -20.97 3.03
C HIS A 33 -15.50 -22.44 3.04
N ASN A 34 -16.48 -23.32 2.90
CA ASN A 34 -16.26 -24.76 2.89
C ASN A 34 -15.53 -25.27 1.63
N SER A 35 -15.46 -24.45 0.57
CA SER A 35 -14.71 -24.73 -0.65
C SER A 35 -14.54 -23.47 -1.50
N LEU A 36 -13.65 -23.53 -2.50
CA LEU A 36 -13.52 -22.51 -3.54
C LEU A 36 -14.82 -22.32 -4.33
N GLY A 37 -15.57 -23.40 -4.57
CA GLY A 37 -16.87 -23.36 -5.25
C GLY A 37 -17.92 -22.59 -4.45
N ALA A 38 -17.96 -22.80 -3.13
CA ALA A 38 -18.83 -22.05 -2.22
C ALA A 38 -18.47 -20.55 -2.20
N ALA A 39 -17.18 -20.23 -2.15
CA ALA A 39 -16.70 -18.85 -2.26
C ALA A 39 -17.16 -18.18 -3.57
N ARG A 40 -17.03 -18.89 -4.70
CA ARG A 40 -17.48 -18.41 -6.03
C ARG A 40 -18.99 -18.13 -6.05
N VAL A 41 -19.79 -19.04 -5.49
CA VAL A 41 -21.26 -18.87 -5.43
C VAL A 41 -21.63 -17.65 -4.58
N ALA A 42 -20.98 -17.46 -3.43
CA ALA A 42 -21.19 -16.29 -2.57
C ALA A 42 -20.82 -14.96 -3.24
N LEU A 43 -19.93 -14.99 -4.24
CA LEU A 43 -19.41 -13.82 -4.95
C LEU A 43 -20.04 -13.58 -6.32
N ASN A 44 -21.00 -14.39 -6.75
CA ASN A 44 -21.54 -14.36 -8.12
C ASN A 44 -22.05 -12.98 -8.59
N LYS A 45 -22.53 -12.13 -7.67
CA LYS A 45 -23.03 -10.78 -7.95
C LYS A 45 -22.05 -9.67 -7.55
N ASN A 46 -20.90 -10.03 -6.96
CA ASN A 46 -19.93 -9.05 -6.51
C ASN A 46 -19.00 -8.66 -7.65
N LYS A 47 -19.21 -7.46 -8.19
CA LYS A 47 -18.42 -6.90 -9.30
C LYS A 47 -16.96 -6.61 -8.94
N THR A 48 -16.61 -6.59 -7.67
CA THR A 48 -15.24 -6.36 -7.20
C THR A 48 -14.47 -7.67 -6.98
N ALA A 49 -15.13 -8.81 -7.13
CA ALA A 49 -14.53 -10.12 -6.87
C ALA A 49 -13.52 -10.49 -7.95
N ALA A 50 -12.33 -10.91 -7.51
CA ALA A 50 -11.28 -11.41 -8.38
C ALA A 50 -10.67 -12.69 -7.80
N LEU A 51 -10.38 -13.66 -8.67
CA LEU A 51 -9.67 -14.88 -8.31
C LEU A 51 -8.17 -14.58 -8.20
N LEU A 52 -7.50 -15.17 -7.22
CA LEU A 52 -6.05 -15.14 -7.10
C LEU A 52 -5.49 -16.52 -6.75
N HIS A 53 -4.19 -16.68 -6.98
CA HIS A 53 -3.43 -17.90 -6.74
C HIS A 53 -2.23 -17.61 -5.85
N MET A 54 -2.14 -18.31 -4.71
CA MET A 54 -1.05 -18.20 -3.72
C MET A 54 0.17 -19.05 -4.14
N ALA A 55 1.40 -18.64 -3.80
CA ALA A 55 2.58 -19.51 -3.97
C ALA A 55 2.39 -20.84 -3.25
N GLY A 56 2.37 -21.95 -4.00
CA GLY A 56 2.29 -23.29 -3.39
C GLY A 56 1.06 -23.50 -2.49
N GLY A 57 0.05 -22.64 -2.62
CA GLY A 57 -1.13 -22.58 -1.77
C GLY A 57 -2.43 -22.69 -2.56
N PRO A 58 -3.58 -22.57 -1.89
CA PRO A 58 -4.87 -22.70 -2.55
C PRO A 58 -5.18 -21.48 -3.43
N PHE A 59 -6.06 -21.68 -4.40
CA PHE A 59 -6.78 -20.58 -5.04
C PHE A 59 -7.76 -19.96 -4.05
N CYS A 60 -7.91 -18.64 -4.06
CA CYS A 60 -8.89 -17.94 -3.25
C CYS A 60 -9.43 -16.72 -3.99
N TYR A 61 -10.45 -16.07 -3.44
CA TYR A 61 -10.97 -14.83 -4.00
C TYR A 61 -10.70 -13.66 -3.08
N VAL A 62 -10.53 -12.48 -3.67
CA VAL A 62 -10.62 -11.20 -2.96
C VAL A 62 -11.77 -10.39 -3.49
N SER A 63 -12.33 -9.53 -2.65
CA SER A 63 -13.36 -8.56 -3.05
C SER A 63 -13.34 -7.34 -2.15
N PHE A 64 -14.00 -6.26 -2.55
CA PHE A 64 -14.13 -5.05 -1.76
C PHE A 64 -15.55 -4.88 -1.22
N THR A 65 -15.64 -4.56 0.07
CA THR A 65 -16.84 -3.94 0.65
C THR A 65 -16.62 -2.44 0.56
N LEU A 66 -17.38 -1.75 -0.29
CA LEU A 66 -17.24 -0.31 -0.49
C LEU A 66 -18.23 0.44 0.42
N ALA A 67 -17.71 1.38 1.20
CA ALA A 67 -18.51 2.35 1.94
C ALA A 67 -18.54 3.68 1.19
N ALA A 68 -19.67 4.37 1.25
CA ALA A 68 -19.74 5.73 0.73
C ALA A 68 -18.77 6.64 1.51
N PRO A 69 -18.11 7.61 0.85
CA PRO A 69 -17.25 8.57 1.49
C PRO A 69 -17.92 9.21 2.70
N ARG A 70 -17.16 9.39 3.79
CA ARG A 70 -17.62 9.97 5.06
C ARG A 70 -18.64 9.13 5.84
N LYS A 71 -19.21 8.07 5.27
CA LYS A 71 -20.14 7.16 5.97
C LYS A 71 -19.43 5.98 6.63
N GLY A 72 -18.22 5.63 6.18
CA GLY A 72 -17.45 4.56 6.78
C GLY A 72 -16.17 4.23 6.03
N VAL A 73 -15.57 3.12 6.44
CA VAL A 73 -14.34 2.57 5.88
C VAL A 73 -14.69 1.42 4.93
N SER A 74 -14.07 1.41 3.75
CA SER A 74 -14.09 0.30 2.81
C SER A 74 -13.06 -0.75 3.23
N TYR A 75 -13.30 -2.01 2.89
CA TYR A 75 -12.44 -3.12 3.30
C TYR A 75 -12.15 -4.07 2.14
N LEU A 76 -10.90 -4.50 2.05
CA LEU A 76 -10.50 -5.69 1.32
C LEU A 76 -11.00 -6.93 2.08
N ASN A 77 -11.70 -7.84 1.41
CA ASN A 77 -12.15 -9.10 1.96
C ASN A 77 -11.39 -10.25 1.27
N LEU A 78 -10.77 -11.12 2.05
CA LEU A 78 -10.24 -12.40 1.63
C LEU A 78 -11.33 -13.47 1.80
N HIS A 79 -11.55 -14.25 0.76
CA HIS A 79 -12.49 -15.38 0.76
C HIS A 79 -11.68 -16.67 0.73
N TRP A 80 -11.39 -17.19 1.92
CA TRP A 80 -10.55 -18.36 2.14
C TRP A 80 -11.34 -19.64 1.88
N PRO A 81 -10.85 -20.59 1.06
CA PRO A 81 -11.62 -21.75 0.60
C PRO A 81 -11.61 -22.94 1.57
N GLU A 82 -10.97 -22.82 2.73
CA GLU A 82 -10.81 -23.92 3.69
C GLU A 82 -11.55 -23.61 5.00
N GLY A 83 -12.25 -24.62 5.51
CA GLY A 83 -12.84 -24.60 6.85
C GLY A 83 -11.71 -24.65 7.86
N GLN A 84 -11.30 -23.48 8.34
CA GLN A 84 -10.17 -23.38 9.24
C GLN A 84 -10.53 -23.89 10.65
N ASP A 85 -9.60 -24.60 11.28
CA ASP A 85 -9.72 -24.97 12.68
C ASP A 85 -9.84 -23.69 13.54
N ALA A 86 -10.84 -23.64 14.42
CA ALA A 86 -11.16 -22.46 15.21
C ALA A 86 -10.01 -22.05 16.16
N ALA A 87 -9.07 -22.95 16.43
CA ALA A 87 -7.88 -22.70 17.24
C ALA A 87 -6.77 -21.93 16.50
N ILE A 88 -6.80 -21.86 15.16
CA ILE A 88 -5.75 -21.22 14.35
C ILE A 88 -6.28 -19.88 13.81
N PRO A 89 -5.58 -18.74 14.04
CA PRO A 89 -6.00 -17.45 13.50
C PRO A 89 -6.17 -17.52 11.97
N PRO A 90 -7.21 -16.91 11.39
CA PRO A 90 -7.39 -16.98 9.95
C PRO A 90 -6.31 -16.25 9.17
N ALA A 91 -6.01 -16.74 7.96
CA ALA A 91 -5.23 -15.95 7.01
C ALA A 91 -5.91 -14.60 6.81
N TYR A 92 -5.16 -13.50 6.69
CA TYR A 92 -5.76 -12.17 6.55
C TYR A 92 -5.01 -11.32 5.54
N PRO A 93 -5.73 -10.48 4.76
CA PRO A 93 -5.10 -9.60 3.80
C PRO A 93 -4.70 -8.26 4.44
N SER A 94 -3.58 -7.71 4.02
CA SER A 94 -3.09 -6.39 4.43
C SER A 94 -2.85 -5.52 3.20
N VAL A 95 -3.53 -4.38 3.11
CA VAL A 95 -3.30 -3.37 2.08
C VAL A 95 -2.05 -2.58 2.45
N ARG A 96 -1.10 -2.51 1.52
CA ARG A 96 0.15 -1.74 1.66
C ARG A 96 0.02 -0.34 1.10
N ALA A 97 -0.48 -0.24 -0.13
CA ALA A 97 -0.63 1.02 -0.84
C ALA A 97 -1.72 0.94 -1.92
N ALA A 98 -2.17 2.11 -2.39
CA ALA A 98 -3.07 2.22 -3.52
C ALA A 98 -2.71 3.45 -4.36
N ASP A 99 -2.90 3.34 -5.67
CA ASP A 99 -2.84 4.47 -6.60
C ASP A 99 -3.87 4.28 -7.71
N LYS A 100 -4.81 5.22 -7.81
CA LYS A 100 -5.94 5.19 -8.75
C LYS A 100 -6.71 3.85 -8.69
N GLU A 101 -6.67 3.05 -9.74
CA GLU A 101 -7.33 1.74 -9.85
C GLU A 101 -6.52 0.56 -9.27
N LEU A 102 -5.28 0.81 -8.83
CA LEU A 102 -4.36 -0.21 -8.36
C LEU A 102 -4.34 -0.28 -6.83
N ILE A 103 -4.39 -1.50 -6.30
CA ILE A 103 -4.29 -1.75 -4.87
C ILE A 103 -3.25 -2.85 -4.64
N LEU A 104 -2.19 -2.49 -3.91
CA LEU A 104 -1.13 -3.39 -3.49
C LEU A 104 -1.48 -3.98 -2.13
N PHE A 105 -1.42 -5.29 -2.02
CA PHE A 105 -1.69 -6.00 -0.78
C PHE A 105 -0.86 -7.29 -0.66
N ASP A 106 -0.76 -7.79 0.55
CA ASP A 106 -0.23 -9.12 0.86
C ASP A 106 -1.27 -9.93 1.65
N ILE A 107 -1.02 -11.23 1.79
CA ILE A 107 -1.84 -12.13 2.60
C ILE A 107 -0.91 -12.83 3.59
N SER A 108 -1.14 -12.57 4.88
CA SER A 108 -0.47 -13.27 5.97
C SER A 108 -1.19 -14.59 6.22
N THR A 109 -0.46 -15.70 6.25
CA THR A 109 -1.02 -17.04 6.52
C THR A 109 -0.44 -17.66 7.80
N PRO A 110 -1.18 -18.50 8.54
CA PRO A 110 -0.72 -19.07 9.81
C PRO A 110 0.45 -20.05 9.67
N ALA A 111 0.58 -20.67 8.50
CA ALA A 111 1.68 -21.57 8.17
C ALA A 111 3.01 -20.83 7.92
N GLN A 112 2.98 -19.50 7.85
CA GLN A 112 4.15 -18.65 7.65
C GLN A 112 4.88 -18.48 9.00
N THR A 113 5.38 -19.59 9.56
CA THR A 113 6.10 -19.61 10.86
C THR A 113 7.52 -19.06 10.78
N ASP A 114 8.08 -18.92 9.56
CA ASP A 114 9.41 -18.33 9.28
C ASP A 114 9.33 -16.88 8.77
N SER A 115 8.24 -16.17 9.09
CA SER A 115 7.86 -14.85 8.53
C SER A 115 8.90 -13.73 8.63
N TYR A 116 9.96 -13.88 9.42
CA TYR A 116 11.03 -12.89 9.56
C TYR A 116 12.14 -13.00 8.52
N LEU A 117 12.19 -14.09 7.74
CA LEU A 117 13.30 -14.34 6.80
C LEU A 117 12.92 -14.20 5.33
N VAL A 118 11.63 -14.28 5.00
CA VAL A 118 11.15 -14.26 3.61
C VAL A 118 10.02 -13.24 3.48
N PRO A 119 10.11 -12.29 2.55
CA PRO A 119 9.02 -11.34 2.32
C PRO A 119 7.77 -12.08 1.82
N PRO A 120 6.56 -11.60 2.16
CA PRO A 120 5.33 -12.23 1.71
C PRO A 120 5.13 -12.05 0.20
N ASP A 121 4.31 -12.93 -0.39
CA ASP A 121 3.80 -12.74 -1.74
C ASP A 121 3.03 -11.41 -1.82
N LEU A 122 3.37 -10.59 -2.82
CA LEU A 122 2.66 -9.35 -3.11
C LEU A 122 1.68 -9.55 -4.25
N PHE A 123 0.53 -8.88 -4.13
CA PHE A 123 -0.55 -8.92 -5.10
C PHE A 123 -0.97 -7.52 -5.47
N VAL A 124 -1.23 -7.32 -6.77
CA VAL A 124 -1.79 -6.08 -7.32
C VAL A 124 -3.18 -6.38 -7.83
N TYR A 125 -4.18 -5.82 -7.16
CA TYR A 125 -5.55 -5.76 -7.64
C TYR A 125 -5.71 -4.58 -8.57
N THR A 126 -6.29 -4.81 -9.75
CA THR A 126 -6.64 -3.76 -10.72
C THR A 126 -8.14 -3.68 -10.85
N ALA A 127 -8.71 -2.53 -10.49
CA ALA A 127 -10.16 -2.26 -10.60
C ALA A 127 -10.60 -1.88 -12.01
N ALA A 128 -9.67 -1.56 -12.92
CA ALA A 128 -9.96 -1.11 -14.27
C ALA A 128 -10.42 -2.25 -15.20
N GLY A 129 -11.22 -1.88 -16.22
CA GLY A 129 -11.74 -2.81 -17.22
C GLY A 129 -13.19 -3.24 -16.96
N SER A 130 -13.63 -4.27 -17.69
CA SER A 130 -14.97 -4.86 -17.54
C SER A 130 -15.10 -5.75 -16.29
N SER A 131 -13.98 -6.21 -15.74
CA SER A 131 -13.90 -7.03 -14.54
C SER A 131 -12.54 -6.83 -13.88
N PRO A 132 -12.47 -6.83 -12.54
CA PRO A 132 -11.22 -6.68 -11.84
C PRO A 132 -10.32 -7.90 -12.02
N SER A 133 -9.01 -7.67 -11.91
CA SER A 133 -8.01 -8.73 -11.97
C SER A 133 -7.05 -8.62 -10.78
N VAL A 134 -6.39 -9.74 -10.47
CA VAL A 134 -5.32 -9.79 -9.49
C VAL A 134 -4.10 -10.43 -10.12
N GLN A 135 -2.99 -9.72 -10.07
CA GLN A 135 -1.69 -10.22 -10.45
C GLN A 135 -0.88 -10.50 -9.19
N ARG A 136 -0.28 -11.69 -9.09
CA ARG A 136 0.77 -11.95 -8.11
C ARG A 136 2.11 -11.49 -8.68
N LEU A 137 2.87 -10.72 -7.92
CA LEU A 137 4.20 -10.27 -8.30
C LEU A 137 5.21 -11.43 -8.15
N PRO A 138 6.29 -11.45 -8.96
CA PRO A 138 7.38 -12.39 -8.73
C PRO A 138 8.02 -12.13 -7.35
N PRO A 139 8.61 -13.15 -6.71
CA PRO A 139 9.30 -12.96 -5.44
C PRO A 139 10.50 -12.02 -5.62
N CYS A 140 10.70 -11.11 -4.67
CA CYS A 140 11.92 -10.30 -4.63
C CYS A 140 13.06 -11.14 -4.04
N THR A 141 13.96 -11.63 -4.89
CA THR A 141 15.16 -12.37 -4.48
C THR A 141 16.39 -11.49 -4.31
N GLU A 142 16.28 -10.22 -4.71
CA GLU A 142 17.34 -9.24 -4.63
C GLU A 142 17.69 -8.93 -3.17
N ARG A 143 18.98 -8.79 -2.87
CA ARG A 143 19.48 -8.55 -1.51
C ARG A 143 20.13 -7.18 -1.38
N GLY A 144 19.52 -6.33 -0.56
CA GLY A 144 20.14 -5.11 -0.05
C GLY A 144 20.89 -5.36 1.26
N LYS A 145 21.45 -4.29 1.83
CA LYS A 145 22.01 -4.31 3.18
C LYS A 145 20.92 -4.55 4.22
N LYS A 146 19.71 -4.03 3.99
CA LYS A 146 18.50 -4.38 4.74
C LYS A 146 17.55 -5.25 3.90
N PRO A 147 16.80 -6.18 4.52
CA PRO A 147 15.72 -6.88 3.85
C PRO A 147 14.67 -5.91 3.31
N PHE A 148 14.18 -6.16 2.09
CA PHE A 148 13.08 -5.40 1.48
C PHE A 148 11.74 -6.12 1.67
N LEU A 149 10.64 -5.36 1.60
CA LEU A 149 9.25 -5.82 1.60
C LEU A 149 8.79 -6.49 2.91
N MET A 150 9.59 -6.40 3.98
CA MET A 150 9.23 -6.93 5.30
C MET A 150 8.22 -6.04 6.02
N ASP A 151 8.28 -4.72 5.80
CA ASP A 151 7.38 -3.75 6.41
C ASP A 151 6.19 -3.45 5.48
N ASN A 152 4.97 -3.46 6.03
CA ASN A 152 3.76 -3.12 5.28
C ASN A 152 3.52 -1.60 5.16
N LEU A 153 4.30 -0.78 5.85
CA LEU A 153 4.21 0.69 5.80
C LEU A 153 5.17 1.31 4.79
N ALA A 154 6.27 0.62 4.45
CA ALA A 154 7.35 1.16 3.62
C ALA A 154 7.21 0.90 2.11
N THR A 155 6.26 0.06 1.70
CA THR A 155 6.06 -0.31 0.31
C THR A 155 4.94 0.52 -0.35
N GLY A 156 5.25 1.18 -1.46
CA GLY A 156 4.32 1.97 -2.27
C GLY A 156 4.01 1.33 -3.63
N ILE A 157 2.92 1.78 -4.26
CA ILE A 157 2.57 1.49 -5.66
C ILE A 157 2.29 2.80 -6.39
N LEU A 158 2.73 2.91 -7.64
CA LEU A 158 2.55 4.10 -8.48
C LEU A 158 2.16 3.70 -9.91
N ARG A 159 1.01 4.19 -10.37
CA ARG A 159 0.56 4.17 -11.77
C ARG A 159 1.18 5.36 -12.50
N LEU A 160 2.20 5.09 -13.31
CA LEU A 160 2.88 6.11 -14.11
C LEU A 160 1.91 6.69 -15.14
N LYS A 161 1.79 8.03 -15.21
CA LYS A 161 0.78 8.67 -16.09
C LYS A 161 1.15 8.57 -17.57
N ALA A 162 2.44 8.55 -17.88
CA ALA A 162 2.94 8.58 -19.25
C ALA A 162 2.92 7.21 -19.93
N GLU A 163 2.71 6.14 -19.17
CA GLU A 163 2.94 4.77 -19.60
C GLU A 163 1.87 3.86 -18.99
N ASP A 164 1.30 2.92 -19.72
CA ASP A 164 0.35 1.93 -19.16
C ASP A 164 1.09 0.85 -18.36
N ARG A 165 1.87 1.30 -17.37
CA ARG A 165 2.65 0.47 -16.46
C ARG A 165 2.53 1.02 -15.05
N TYR A 166 2.91 0.20 -14.09
CA TYR A 166 3.00 0.60 -12.69
C TYR A 166 4.32 0.12 -12.12
N ILE A 167 4.73 0.78 -11.05
CA ILE A 167 5.85 0.35 -10.23
C ILE A 167 5.40 0.04 -8.82
N VAL A 168 6.09 -0.88 -8.17
CA VAL A 168 6.01 -1.09 -6.72
C VAL A 168 7.39 -0.83 -6.16
N ALA A 169 7.50 0.00 -5.12
CA ALA A 169 8.81 0.32 -4.57
C ALA A 169 8.82 0.29 -3.05
N ASP A 170 9.95 -0.14 -2.49
CA ASP A 170 10.20 -0.24 -1.07
C ASP A 170 11.51 0.47 -0.74
N LEU A 171 11.49 1.33 0.27
CA LEU A 171 12.61 2.20 0.62
C LEU A 171 13.15 1.83 2.00
N ASN A 172 14.43 1.47 2.03
CA ASN A 172 15.19 1.27 3.25
C ASN A 172 16.06 2.49 3.51
N VAL A 173 15.85 3.16 4.65
CA VAL A 173 16.68 4.28 5.12
C VAL A 173 17.38 3.86 6.41
N TYR A 174 18.67 4.17 6.52
CA TYR A 174 19.47 3.83 7.70
C TYR A 174 20.73 4.67 7.82
N SER A 175 21.28 4.71 9.02
CA SER A 175 22.48 5.47 9.36
C SER A 175 23.74 4.60 9.21
N GLU A 176 24.81 5.19 8.67
CA GLU A 176 26.17 4.65 8.64
C GLU A 176 27.16 5.69 9.20
N GLU A 177 28.42 5.29 9.42
CA GLU A 177 29.50 6.19 9.88
C GLU A 177 29.67 7.43 8.98
N ALA A 178 29.50 7.24 7.67
CA ALA A 178 29.63 8.30 6.66
C ALA A 178 28.29 9.00 6.34
N GLY A 179 27.34 8.96 7.28
CA GLY A 179 26.02 9.59 7.18
C GLY A 179 24.91 8.62 6.76
N LEU A 180 23.75 9.21 6.47
CA LEU A 180 22.56 8.46 6.09
C LEU A 180 22.75 7.77 4.72
N ARG A 181 22.09 6.62 4.57
CA ARG A 181 21.99 5.86 3.32
C ARG A 181 20.55 5.49 3.05
N ALA A 182 20.26 5.37 1.77
CA ALA A 182 19.02 4.82 1.27
C ALA A 182 19.30 3.75 0.22
N GLU A 183 18.56 2.66 0.32
CA GLU A 183 18.46 1.62 -0.71
C GLU A 183 17.00 1.55 -1.16
N LEU A 184 16.79 1.39 -2.45
CA LEU A 184 15.46 1.28 -3.05
C LEU A 184 15.35 -0.01 -3.83
N CYS A 185 14.29 -0.77 -3.58
CA CYS A 185 13.92 -1.91 -4.39
C CYS A 185 12.68 -1.54 -5.20
N VAL A 186 12.72 -1.74 -6.52
CA VAL A 186 11.66 -1.36 -7.45
C VAL A 186 11.27 -2.56 -8.31
N PHE A 187 9.99 -2.88 -8.32
CA PHE A 187 9.38 -3.72 -9.34
C PHE A 187 8.83 -2.84 -10.45
N ASP A 188 9.16 -3.18 -11.69
CA ASP A 188 8.57 -2.56 -12.88
C ASP A 188 7.64 -3.55 -13.58
N SER A 189 6.36 -3.19 -13.74
CA SER A 189 5.37 -4.07 -14.38
C SER A 189 5.65 -4.33 -15.86
N TYR A 190 6.39 -3.45 -16.54
CA TYR A 190 6.79 -3.64 -17.94
C TYR A 190 7.91 -4.68 -18.07
N LEU A 191 8.93 -4.57 -17.23
CA LEU A 191 10.07 -5.51 -17.23
C LEU A 191 9.76 -6.80 -16.46
N ASN A 192 8.72 -6.78 -15.62
CA ASN A 192 8.29 -7.87 -14.75
C ASN A 192 9.44 -8.43 -13.88
N LYS A 193 10.27 -7.52 -13.33
CA LYS A 193 11.41 -7.85 -12.47
C LYS A 193 11.59 -6.82 -11.36
N TRP A 194 12.29 -7.24 -10.32
CA TRP A 194 12.78 -6.39 -9.24
C TRP A 194 14.19 -5.91 -9.56
N GLU A 195 14.49 -4.66 -9.21
CA GLU A 195 15.82 -4.08 -9.28
C GLU A 195 16.13 -3.32 -7.98
N ILE A 196 17.36 -3.48 -7.48
CA ILE A 196 17.84 -2.73 -6.31
C ILE A 196 18.77 -1.62 -6.76
N THR A 197 18.51 -0.41 -6.28
CA THR A 197 19.47 0.70 -6.27
C THR A 197 20.09 0.80 -4.87
N PRO A 198 21.33 0.33 -4.66
CA PRO A 198 21.91 0.16 -3.32
C PRO A 198 22.44 1.46 -2.70
N LYS A 199 22.57 2.53 -3.50
CA LYS A 199 23.04 3.84 -3.03
C LYS A 199 22.28 4.92 -3.77
N ILE A 200 21.16 5.34 -3.19
CA ILE A 200 20.45 6.50 -3.70
C ILE A 200 21.07 7.78 -3.16
N ALA A 201 21.29 8.72 -4.07
CA ALA A 201 21.71 10.07 -3.72
C ALA A 201 20.55 10.84 -3.08
N PHE A 202 20.90 11.61 -2.06
CA PHE A 202 20.04 12.62 -1.47
C PHE A 202 20.30 13.94 -2.20
N ASP A 203 19.25 14.67 -2.56
CA ASP A 203 19.38 16.00 -3.17
C ASP A 203 20.13 16.95 -2.20
N ASP A 204 21.15 17.65 -2.70
CA ASP A 204 22.14 18.44 -1.95
C ASP A 204 21.53 19.59 -1.11
N HIS A 205 20.23 19.88 -1.30
CA HIS A 205 19.46 20.77 -0.43
C HIS A 205 19.22 20.22 0.99
N ILE A 206 19.65 18.99 1.28
CA ILE A 206 19.70 18.43 2.64
C ILE A 206 20.86 19.04 3.48
N ASN A 207 21.71 19.88 2.89
CA ASN A 207 22.80 20.60 3.57
C ASN A 207 22.34 21.83 4.39
N GLY A 208 21.49 21.58 5.37
CA GLY A 208 21.06 22.57 6.37
C GLY A 208 20.83 22.02 7.78
N GLY A 209 21.22 20.77 8.05
CA GLY A 209 21.27 20.23 9.42
C GLY A 209 19.95 19.72 10.02
N GLN A 210 18.92 19.45 9.20
CA GLN A 210 17.59 19.06 9.71
C GLN A 210 17.16 17.61 9.41
N PHE A 211 17.96 16.81 8.70
CA PHE A 211 17.61 15.41 8.52
C PHE A 211 18.01 14.62 9.78
N THR A 212 17.02 14.15 10.54
CA THR A 212 17.25 13.40 11.77
C THR A 212 17.96 12.07 11.44
N ASN A 213 18.89 11.63 12.28
CA ASN A 213 19.57 10.33 12.12
C ASN A 213 18.64 9.11 12.34
N LEU A 214 17.32 9.35 12.48
CA LEU A 214 16.32 8.38 12.92
C LEU A 214 15.08 8.47 12.00
N TRP A 215 15.25 8.09 10.73
CA TRP A 215 14.12 7.96 9.81
C TRP A 215 13.27 6.73 10.13
N SER A 216 11.95 6.90 10.18
CA SER A 216 10.96 5.82 10.23
C SER A 216 9.80 6.08 9.28
N THR A 217 9.60 5.20 8.30
CA THR A 217 8.48 5.33 7.37
C THR A 217 7.17 4.94 8.06
N HIS A 218 6.24 5.89 8.14
CA HIS A 218 4.89 5.68 8.67
C HIS A 218 3.84 5.50 7.56
N HIS A 219 4.11 6.05 6.37
CA HIS A 219 3.17 5.99 5.25
C HIS A 219 3.87 6.18 3.90
N VAL A 220 3.31 5.60 2.84
CA VAL A 220 3.74 5.82 1.46
C VAL A 220 2.54 6.11 0.58
N PHE A 221 2.66 7.09 -0.31
CA PHE A 221 1.62 7.40 -1.29
C PHE A 221 2.20 7.84 -2.62
N ALA A 222 1.44 7.58 -3.68
CA ALA A 222 1.73 8.08 -5.02
C ALA A 222 1.30 9.54 -5.17
N PHE A 223 2.10 10.34 -5.87
CA PHE A 223 1.80 11.75 -6.11
C PHE A 223 2.11 12.15 -7.56
N ALA A 224 1.20 12.93 -8.14
CA ALA A 224 1.30 13.50 -9.49
C ALA A 224 1.57 12.48 -10.63
N GLY A 225 1.32 11.18 -10.41
CA GLY A 225 1.58 10.12 -11.38
C GLY A 225 3.06 9.96 -11.75
N ARG A 226 3.97 10.41 -10.89
CA ARG A 226 5.43 10.34 -11.10
C ARG A 226 6.23 10.13 -9.82
N PHE A 227 5.71 10.49 -8.66
CA PHE A 227 6.45 10.39 -7.39
C PHE A 227 5.86 9.30 -6.51
N LEU A 228 6.75 8.61 -5.78
CA LEU A 228 6.38 8.00 -4.50
C LEU A 228 6.92 8.87 -3.37
N CYS A 229 6.11 9.03 -2.33
CA CYS A 229 6.38 9.88 -1.18
C CYS A 229 6.36 9.03 0.10
N TRP A 230 7.52 8.82 0.71
CA TRP A 230 7.66 8.16 2.01
C TRP A 230 7.57 9.22 3.11
N ILE A 231 6.66 9.03 4.05
CA ILE A 231 6.42 9.97 5.14
C ILE A 231 7.00 9.42 6.43
N ASP A 232 7.79 10.25 7.11
CA ASP A 232 8.06 10.14 8.52
C ASP A 232 7.28 11.23 9.25
N TYR A 233 6.32 10.87 10.10
CA TYR A 233 5.50 11.84 10.82
C TYR A 233 6.28 12.72 11.79
N PHE A 234 7.53 12.37 12.12
CA PHE A 234 8.40 13.16 12.99
C PHE A 234 9.41 14.04 12.25
N SER A 235 9.53 13.93 10.93
CA SER A 235 10.59 14.63 10.19
C SER A 235 10.12 15.23 8.86
N GLY A 236 9.24 14.56 8.13
CA GLY A 236 8.78 15.06 6.83
C GLY A 236 8.60 13.98 5.79
N VAL A 237 8.92 14.33 4.54
CA VAL A 237 8.64 13.51 3.36
C VAL A 237 9.89 13.32 2.52
N LEU A 238 10.20 12.08 2.17
CA LEU A 238 11.16 11.72 1.13
C LEU A 238 10.41 11.47 -0.17
N LEU A 239 10.72 12.24 -1.21
CA LEU A 239 10.14 12.09 -2.54
C LEU A 239 11.16 11.42 -3.47
N CYS A 240 10.75 10.37 -4.15
CA CYS A 240 11.50 9.79 -5.27
C CYS A 240 10.73 10.03 -6.57
N ASP A 241 11.41 10.55 -7.58
CA ASP A 241 10.87 10.78 -8.91
C ASP A 241 11.13 9.60 -9.83
N PHE A 242 10.07 9.00 -10.34
CA PHE A 242 10.13 7.87 -11.27
C PHE A 242 9.86 8.29 -12.73
N SER A 243 9.87 9.59 -13.03
CA SER A 243 9.85 10.07 -14.42
C SER A 243 11.19 9.90 -15.15
N MET A 244 12.29 9.72 -14.42
CA MET A 244 13.63 9.48 -14.97
C MET A 244 14.17 8.17 -14.38
N THR A 245 14.21 7.11 -15.19
CA THR A 245 14.47 5.72 -14.74
C THR A 245 15.91 5.45 -14.34
N ASP A 246 16.87 6.25 -14.81
CA ASP A 246 18.28 5.80 -14.82
C ASP A 246 19.04 6.18 -13.54
N SER A 247 18.49 7.06 -12.71
CA SER A 247 19.13 7.50 -11.45
C SER A 247 18.11 8.15 -10.50
N PRO A 248 17.35 7.37 -9.71
CA PRO A 248 16.43 7.93 -8.74
C PRO A 248 17.20 8.73 -7.68
N VAL A 249 16.73 9.95 -7.41
CA VAL A 249 17.26 10.83 -6.35
C VAL A 249 16.16 11.04 -5.31
N LEU A 250 16.52 11.00 -4.03
CA LEU A 250 15.61 11.28 -2.93
C LEU A 250 15.70 12.75 -2.53
N ARG A 251 14.57 13.43 -2.61
CA ARG A 251 14.43 14.80 -2.12
C ARG A 251 13.68 14.80 -0.79
N PHE A 252 14.31 15.37 0.23
CA PHE A 252 13.67 15.57 1.53
C PHE A 252 12.90 16.89 1.56
N VAL A 253 11.71 16.85 2.15
CA VAL A 253 10.87 18.01 2.43
C VAL A 253 10.45 17.94 3.90
N PRO A 254 11.00 18.81 4.78
CA PRO A 254 10.64 18.82 6.19
C PRO A 254 9.21 19.32 6.41
N PHE A 255 8.59 18.90 7.50
CA PHE A 255 7.30 19.46 7.88
C PHE A 255 7.44 20.91 8.40
N PRO A 256 6.42 21.75 8.17
CA PRO A 256 6.43 23.11 8.69
C PRO A 256 6.47 23.08 10.22
N GLY A 257 7.36 23.87 10.82
CA GLY A 257 7.49 23.98 12.29
C GLY A 257 8.75 23.35 12.88
N GLU A 258 9.56 22.63 12.11
CA GLU A 258 10.84 22.07 12.57
C GLU A 258 11.99 23.10 12.66
N LYS A 259 11.68 24.37 12.87
CA LYS A 259 12.71 25.34 13.26
C LYS A 259 12.95 25.20 14.76
N GLU A 260 14.16 24.75 15.09
CA GLU A 260 14.83 24.95 16.39
C GLU A 260 14.36 24.11 17.58
N TYR A 261 14.60 22.79 17.55
CA TYR A 261 15.15 22.19 18.76
C TYR A 261 16.65 22.48 18.77
N HIS A 262 17.02 23.68 19.24
CA HIS A 262 18.38 23.92 19.68
C HIS A 262 18.62 22.98 20.86
N ASP A 263 19.48 21.98 20.69
CA ASP A 263 20.21 21.39 21.81
C ASP A 263 21.03 22.53 22.43
N LYS A 264 20.41 23.31 23.32
CA LYS A 264 21.19 24.07 24.28
C LYS A 264 21.85 23.02 25.17
N PRO A 265 23.18 22.89 25.18
CA PRO A 265 23.81 22.11 26.23
C PRO A 265 23.31 22.68 27.55
N MET A 266 22.79 21.82 28.42
CA MET A 266 22.63 22.21 29.82
C MET A 266 24.05 22.51 30.32
N ASP A 267 24.35 23.79 30.46
CA ASP A 267 25.43 24.24 31.31
C ASP A 267 25.11 23.72 32.72
N LEU A 268 25.76 22.62 33.09
CA LEU A 268 25.85 22.18 34.47
C LEU A 268 26.71 23.20 35.21
N ALA A 269 26.07 24.26 35.69
CA ALA A 269 26.63 25.13 36.70
C ALA A 269 26.51 24.46 38.07
N SER A 270 27.61 23.88 38.56
CA SER A 270 28.19 24.00 39.92
C SER A 270 29.17 22.86 40.18
#